data_AF-A0A3A1YJS1-F1
#
_entry.id   AF-A0A3A1YJS1-F1
#
_cell.length_a   1.000
_cell.length_b   1.000
_cell.length_c   1.000
_cell.angle_alpha   90.00
_cell.angle_beta   90.00
_cell.angle_gamma   90.00
#
_symmetry.space_group_name_H-M   'P 1'
#
loop_
_entity.id
_entity.type
_entity.pdbx_description
1 polymer ?
#
loop_
_entity_poly.entity_id
_entity_poly.type
_entity_poly.pdbx_seq_one_letter_code
_entity_poly.pdbx_strand_id
1 'polypeptide(L)'
;MQAIYNLFQQASQVIEQVENFPYSITLQNFITRVITLSKQDKLILLANANTATKLNLAYDKSITKLIEDYDQGKAQVNVHFHQDLANYIIRDIDLLNPHGEKVLRGFTVISLPDNQQIQDYIINLLVKQQSLPIGYWLFQQDLQLVDDLYDQVHNQEFLRIKMYRIPVQGLRDNTQGNSILKQGCEDYKDLYIQIAVAELFNLDVFKKYLKNLH
;
A
#
# COMPACT_ATOMS: atom_id res chain seq x y z
N MET A 1 -1.13 8.19 13.32
CA MET A 1 -0.98 6.78 13.74
C MET A 1 -2.31 6.06 13.94
N GLN A 2 -3.35 6.72 14.46
CA GLN A 2 -4.65 6.09 14.75
C GLN A 2 -5.36 5.57 13.49
N ALA A 3 -5.17 6.21 12.33
CA ALA A 3 -5.87 5.84 11.10
C ALA A 3 -5.31 4.51 10.52
N ILE A 4 -3.99 4.37 10.46
CA ILE A 4 -3.32 3.11 10.10
C ILE A 4 -3.78 1.98 11.04
N TYR A 5 -3.75 2.22 12.35
CA TYR A 5 -4.17 1.22 13.33
C TYR A 5 -5.60 0.75 13.09
N ASN A 6 -6.55 1.68 13.00
CA ASN A 6 -7.96 1.36 12.82
C ASN A 6 -8.17 0.52 11.55
N LEU A 7 -7.54 0.90 10.44
CA LEU A 7 -7.70 0.18 9.18
C LEU A 7 -7.16 -1.25 9.25
N PHE A 8 -5.95 -1.45 9.80
CA PHE A 8 -5.38 -2.80 9.95
C PHE A 8 -6.13 -3.64 10.98
N GLN A 9 -6.64 -3.04 12.05
CA GLN A 9 -7.44 -3.72 13.06
C GLN A 9 -8.79 -4.18 12.49
N GLN A 10 -9.47 -3.33 11.73
CA GLN A 10 -10.70 -3.70 11.03
C GLN A 10 -10.46 -4.79 9.99
N ALA A 11 -9.39 -4.66 9.19
CA ALA A 11 -9.02 -5.70 8.23
C ALA A 11 -8.72 -7.04 8.92
N SER A 12 -8.00 -7.04 10.05
CA SER A 12 -7.74 -8.26 10.84
C SER A 12 -9.04 -8.95 11.25
N GLN A 13 -10.01 -8.18 11.76
CA GLN A 13 -11.31 -8.72 12.17
C GLN A 13 -12.06 -9.35 10.99
N VAL A 14 -12.04 -8.72 9.81
CA VAL A 14 -12.67 -9.28 8.61
C VAL A 14 -11.98 -10.57 8.17
N ILE A 15 -10.64 -10.60 8.19
CA ILE A 15 -9.88 -11.81 7.81
C ILE A 15 -10.19 -12.96 8.78
N GLU A 16 -10.28 -12.70 10.09
CA GLU A 16 -10.61 -13.70 11.11
C GLU A 16 -11.99 -14.35 10.91
N GLN A 17 -12.91 -13.66 10.24
CA GLN A 17 -14.27 -14.17 9.95
C GLN A 17 -14.32 -15.05 8.69
N VAL A 18 -13.26 -15.12 7.90
CA VAL A 18 -13.23 -15.90 6.66
C VAL A 18 -12.77 -17.32 6.95
N GLU A 19 -13.69 -18.28 6.84
CA GLU A 19 -13.36 -19.70 6.95
C GLU A 19 -12.33 -20.10 5.89
N ASN A 20 -11.29 -20.83 6.31
CA ASN A 20 -10.19 -21.29 5.44
C ASN A 20 -9.42 -20.18 4.74
N PHE A 21 -9.39 -18.95 5.29
CA PHE A 21 -8.51 -17.92 4.79
C PHE A 21 -7.07 -18.45 4.75
N PRO A 22 -6.33 -18.30 3.63
CA PRO A 22 -4.96 -18.79 3.50
C PRO A 22 -4.03 -17.88 4.30
N TYR A 23 -4.16 -17.94 5.62
CA TYR A 23 -3.33 -17.21 6.55
C TYR A 23 -1.90 -17.70 6.40
N SER A 24 -1.11 -16.94 5.64
CA SER A 24 0.33 -17.13 5.71
C SER A 24 0.81 -16.63 7.07
N ILE A 25 1.74 -17.37 7.68
CA ILE A 25 2.44 -16.93 8.90
C ILE A 25 3.00 -15.52 8.71
N THR A 26 3.40 -15.17 7.48
CA THR A 26 3.92 -13.84 7.18
C THR A 26 2.85 -12.75 7.33
N LEU A 27 1.64 -12.96 6.82
CA LEU A 27 0.56 -11.98 6.93
C LEU A 27 0.14 -11.78 8.40
N GLN A 28 0.05 -12.86 9.18
CA GLN A 28 -0.24 -12.77 10.62
C GLN A 28 0.82 -11.97 11.37
N ASN A 29 2.09 -12.31 11.15
CA ASN A 29 3.21 -11.61 11.77
C ASN A 29 3.22 -10.12 11.39
N PHE A 30 2.89 -9.83 10.14
CA PHE A 30 2.81 -8.47 9.64
C PHE A 30 1.67 -7.68 10.31
N ILE A 31 0.42 -8.17 10.28
CA ILE A 31 -0.73 -7.51 10.93
C ILE A 31 -0.46 -7.31 12.42
N THR A 32 0.04 -8.34 13.10
CA THR A 32 0.41 -8.27 14.52
C THR A 32 1.45 -7.18 14.78
N ARG A 33 2.45 -7.05 13.89
CA ARG A 33 3.48 -6.01 14.02
C ARG A 33 2.89 -4.61 13.86
N VAL A 34 2.05 -4.36 12.87
CA VAL A 34 1.41 -3.05 12.69
C VAL A 34 0.55 -2.68 13.90
N ILE A 35 -0.26 -3.62 14.38
CA ILE A 35 -1.06 -3.46 15.59
C ILE A 35 -0.17 -3.17 16.80
N THR A 36 0.96 -3.85 16.93
CA THR A 36 1.91 -3.62 18.04
C THR A 36 2.56 -2.23 17.95
N LEU A 37 3.00 -1.82 16.75
CA LEU A 37 3.62 -0.52 16.54
C LEU A 37 2.69 0.64 16.88
N SER A 38 1.41 0.52 16.55
CA SER A 38 0.42 1.55 16.90
C SER A 38 0.24 1.79 18.40
N LYS A 39 0.64 0.81 19.23
CA LYS A 39 0.55 0.83 20.69
C LYS A 39 1.88 1.20 21.35
N GLN A 40 2.95 1.40 20.57
CA GLN A 40 4.26 1.76 21.12
C GLN A 40 4.30 3.18 21.68
N ASP A 41 5.31 3.43 22.52
CA ASP A 41 5.62 4.75 23.04
C ASP A 41 5.93 5.73 21.90
N LYS A 42 5.36 6.93 21.97
CA LYS A 42 5.52 7.99 20.96
C LYS A 42 6.99 8.36 20.74
N LEU A 43 7.85 8.28 21.77
CA LEU A 43 9.27 8.58 21.65
C LEU A 43 10.00 7.55 20.78
N ILE A 44 9.60 6.27 20.86
CA ILE A 44 10.15 5.21 19.99
C ILE A 44 9.75 5.46 18.54
N LEU A 45 8.47 5.79 18.32
CA LEU A 45 7.95 6.08 16.99
C LEU A 45 8.63 7.32 16.36
N LEU A 46 8.90 8.35 17.17
CA LEU A 46 9.66 9.52 16.74
C LEU A 46 11.12 9.18 16.41
N ALA A 47 11.77 8.34 17.22
CA ALA A 47 13.13 7.88 16.94
C ALA A 47 13.20 7.11 15.60
N ASN A 48 12.21 6.25 15.33
CA ASN A 48 12.11 5.52 14.07
C ASN A 48 11.91 6.45 12.87
N ALA A 49 11.04 7.47 12.99
CA ALA A 49 10.83 8.46 11.94
C ALA A 49 12.11 9.28 11.64
N ASN A 50 12.86 9.64 12.67
CA ASN A 50 14.16 10.30 12.51
C ASN A 50 15.18 9.41 11.79
N THR A 51 15.22 8.12 12.12
CA THR A 51 16.06 7.14 11.41
C THR A 51 15.64 6.99 9.95
N ALA A 52 14.33 6.88 9.68
CA ALA A 52 13.80 6.81 8.32
C ALA A 52 14.18 8.05 7.48
N THR A 53 14.13 9.24 8.08
CA THR A 53 14.55 10.49 7.43
C THR A 53 16.04 10.47 7.10
N LYS A 54 16.90 10.08 8.04
CA LYS A 54 18.36 9.97 7.79
C LYS A 54 18.70 8.96 6.70
N LEU A 55 17.89 7.91 6.58
CA LEU A 55 18.02 6.88 5.55
C LEU A 55 17.32 7.25 4.23
N ASN A 56 16.73 8.45 4.11
CA ASN A 56 15.96 8.91 2.95
C ASN A 56 14.77 7.99 2.60
N LEU A 57 14.16 7.33 3.58
CA LEU A 57 12.99 6.45 3.40
C LEU A 57 11.66 7.22 3.44
N ALA A 58 11.69 8.49 3.85
CA ALA A 58 10.56 9.41 3.89
C ALA A 58 10.35 10.15 2.55
N TYR A 59 10.40 9.43 1.43
CA TYR A 59 10.09 9.99 0.10
C TYR A 59 8.62 9.77 -0.27
N ASP A 60 8.09 10.66 -1.11
CA ASP A 60 6.66 10.66 -1.48
C ASP A 60 6.35 9.93 -2.79
N LYS A 61 7.36 9.63 -3.59
CA LYS A 61 7.19 8.89 -4.85
C LYS A 61 6.81 7.42 -4.59
N SER A 62 6.07 6.82 -5.53
CA SER A 62 5.89 5.37 -5.56
C SER A 62 7.23 4.67 -5.83
N ILE A 63 7.49 3.56 -5.15
CA ILE A 63 8.72 2.77 -5.33
C ILE A 63 8.84 2.23 -6.75
N THR A 64 7.70 1.86 -7.33
CA THR A 64 7.63 1.44 -8.73
C THR A 64 8.28 2.49 -9.64
N LYS A 65 8.04 3.78 -9.39
CA LYS A 65 8.63 4.86 -10.17
C LYS A 65 10.13 5.02 -9.92
N LEU A 66 10.58 4.85 -8.68
CA LEU A 66 12.02 4.88 -8.35
C LEU A 66 12.79 3.76 -9.06
N ILE A 67 12.20 2.56 -9.14
CA ILE A 67 12.79 1.44 -9.87
C ILE A 67 12.90 1.78 -11.35
N GLU A 68 11.83 2.29 -11.96
CA GLU A 68 11.85 2.66 -13.38
C GLU A 68 12.88 3.74 -13.71
N ASP A 69 12.95 4.78 -12.88
CA ASP A 69 13.86 5.90 -13.11
C ASP A 69 15.33 5.45 -12.97
N TYR A 70 15.61 4.45 -12.12
CA TYR A 70 16.98 3.96 -11.90
C TYR A 70 17.38 2.83 -12.86
N ASP A 71 16.58 1.76 -12.96
CA ASP A 71 16.89 0.57 -13.75
C ASP A 71 16.45 0.68 -15.22
N GLN A 72 15.76 1.78 -15.59
CA GLN A 72 15.30 2.04 -16.97
C GLN A 72 14.44 0.91 -17.53
N GLY A 73 13.53 0.36 -16.71
CA GLY A 73 12.64 -0.72 -17.09
C GLY A 73 11.48 -0.90 -16.12
N LYS A 74 10.48 -1.69 -16.53
CA LYS A 74 9.26 -1.89 -15.73
C LYS A 74 9.50 -2.83 -14.54
N ALA A 75 9.09 -2.39 -13.35
CA ALA A 75 9.01 -3.24 -12.18
C ALA A 75 7.92 -4.31 -12.35
N GLN A 76 8.11 -5.43 -11.66
CA GLN A 76 7.21 -6.57 -11.69
C GLN A 76 6.76 -6.91 -10.29
N VAL A 77 5.67 -7.67 -10.15
CA VAL A 77 5.23 -8.19 -8.86
C VAL A 77 5.06 -9.69 -8.93
N ASN A 78 5.55 -10.38 -7.90
CA ASN A 78 5.11 -11.72 -7.59
C ASN A 78 3.99 -11.62 -6.57
N VAL A 79 2.79 -12.08 -6.91
CA VAL A 79 1.62 -12.01 -6.02
C VAL A 79 1.55 -13.31 -5.21
N HIS A 80 1.82 -13.20 -3.92
CA HIS A 80 1.66 -14.31 -2.99
C HIS A 80 0.19 -14.52 -2.66
N PHE A 81 -0.54 -13.41 -2.53
CA PHE A 81 -1.94 -13.42 -2.13
C PHE A 81 -2.68 -12.17 -2.61
N HIS A 82 -3.92 -12.35 -3.03
CA HIS A 82 -4.88 -11.31 -3.35
C HIS A 82 -6.28 -11.80 -2.99
N GLN A 83 -7.02 -11.04 -2.20
CA GLN A 83 -8.37 -11.43 -1.80
C GLN A 83 -9.27 -10.21 -1.61
N ASP A 84 -10.46 -10.35 -2.17
CA ASP A 84 -11.58 -9.45 -1.97
C ASP A 84 -12.43 -9.98 -0.81
N LEU A 85 -12.64 -9.15 0.20
CA LEU A 85 -13.35 -9.46 1.44
C LEU A 85 -14.38 -8.36 1.74
N ALA A 86 -15.60 -8.52 1.24
CA ALA A 86 -16.67 -7.52 1.39
C ALA A 86 -16.16 -6.11 1.00
N ASN A 87 -15.96 -5.24 1.99
CA ASN A 87 -15.52 -3.85 1.80
C ASN A 87 -13.98 -3.69 1.85
N TYR A 88 -13.21 -4.77 1.74
CA TYR A 88 -11.76 -4.75 1.80
C TYR A 88 -11.12 -5.54 0.68
N ILE A 89 -9.95 -5.09 0.24
CA ILE A 89 -9.07 -5.85 -0.65
C ILE A 89 -7.70 -5.93 0.01
N ILE A 90 -7.17 -7.14 0.13
CA ILE A 90 -5.90 -7.42 0.79
C ILE A 90 -4.95 -8.06 -0.21
N ARG A 91 -3.71 -7.57 -0.23
CA ARG A 91 -2.69 -8.04 -1.17
C ARG A 91 -1.33 -8.18 -0.48
N ASP A 92 -0.64 -9.28 -0.78
CA ASP A 92 0.74 -9.56 -0.38
C ASP A 92 1.57 -9.84 -1.65
N ILE A 93 2.63 -9.07 -1.84
CA ILE A 93 3.49 -9.15 -3.02
C ILE A 93 4.97 -9.10 -2.65
N ASP A 94 5.79 -9.65 -3.52
CA ASP A 94 7.15 -9.15 -3.72
C ASP A 94 7.17 -8.20 -4.91
N LEU A 95 7.77 -7.02 -4.73
CA LEU A 95 8.06 -6.11 -5.84
C LEU A 95 9.48 -6.38 -6.33
N LEU A 96 9.59 -6.67 -7.62
CA LEU A 96 10.82 -7.02 -8.30
C LEU A 96 11.22 -5.89 -9.24
N ASN A 97 12.53 -5.69 -9.38
CA ASN A 97 13.04 -4.82 -10.44
C ASN A 97 13.04 -5.52 -11.81
N PRO A 98 13.37 -4.83 -12.91
CA PRO A 98 13.38 -5.41 -14.25
C PRO A 98 14.33 -6.61 -14.42
N HIS A 99 15.29 -6.76 -13.51
CA HIS A 99 16.26 -7.85 -13.49
C HIS A 99 15.82 -9.03 -12.63
N GLY A 100 14.61 -8.99 -12.05
CA GLY A 100 14.05 -10.05 -11.19
C GLY A 100 14.57 -10.04 -9.75
N GLU A 101 15.36 -9.05 -9.35
CA GLU A 101 15.79 -8.90 -7.96
C GLU A 101 14.64 -8.32 -7.12
N LYS A 102 14.37 -8.97 -5.97
CA LYS A 102 13.37 -8.50 -5.02
C LYS A 102 13.83 -7.23 -4.31
N VAL A 103 13.09 -6.14 -4.54
CA VAL A 103 13.35 -4.83 -3.94
C VAL A 103 12.68 -4.71 -2.56
N LEU A 104 11.45 -5.22 -2.43
CA LEU A 104 10.70 -5.23 -1.16
C LEU A 104 9.65 -6.33 -1.14
N ARG A 105 9.11 -6.57 0.06
CA ARG A 105 7.80 -7.21 0.25
C ARG A 105 6.75 -6.14 0.60
N GLY A 106 5.62 -6.17 -0.07
CA GLY A 106 4.54 -5.20 0.09
C GLY A 106 3.25 -5.85 0.57
N PHE A 107 2.67 -5.29 1.62
CA PHE A 107 1.33 -5.64 2.11
C PHE A 107 0.41 -4.43 1.90
N THR A 108 -0.70 -4.64 1.21
CA THR A 108 -1.67 -3.58 0.93
C THR A 108 -3.04 -3.97 1.47
N VAL A 109 -3.68 -3.04 2.17
CA VAL A 109 -5.08 -3.11 2.57
C VAL A 109 -5.80 -1.93 1.94
N ILE A 110 -6.84 -2.21 1.17
CA ILE A 110 -7.70 -1.22 0.54
C ILE A 110 -9.08 -1.35 1.20
N SER A 111 -9.56 -0.31 1.85
CA SER A 111 -10.96 -0.23 2.31
C SER A 111 -11.78 0.53 1.28
N LEU A 112 -12.90 -0.07 0.89
CA LEU A 112 -13.86 0.42 -0.08
C LEU A 112 -15.04 1.08 0.65
N PRO A 113 -15.66 2.12 0.07
CA PRO A 113 -16.89 2.68 0.62
C PRO A 113 -18.03 1.66 0.55
N ASP A 114 -19.03 1.83 1.42
CA ASP A 114 -20.25 1.02 1.44
C ASP A 114 -21.19 1.41 0.28
N ASN A 115 -20.75 1.10 -0.94
CA ASN A 115 -21.46 1.36 -2.19
C ASN A 115 -21.09 0.27 -3.20
N GLN A 116 -22.05 -0.62 -3.48
CA GLN A 116 -21.81 -1.81 -4.31
C GLN A 116 -21.24 -1.48 -5.70
N GLN A 117 -21.73 -0.42 -6.35
CA GLN A 117 -21.28 -0.04 -7.69
C GLN A 117 -19.79 0.37 -7.69
N ILE A 118 -19.37 1.12 -6.67
CA ILE A 118 -17.97 1.52 -6.52
C ILE A 118 -17.10 0.30 -6.19
N GLN A 119 -17.57 -0.57 -5.30
CA GLN A 119 -16.87 -1.80 -4.94
C GLN A 119 -16.63 -2.69 -6.14
N ASP A 120 -17.68 -3.03 -6.88
CA ASP A 120 -17.61 -3.87 -8.08
C ASP A 120 -16.64 -3.28 -9.10
N TYR A 121 -16.66 -1.96 -9.29
CA TYR A 121 -15.74 -1.31 -10.22
C TYR A 121 -14.28 -1.46 -9.78
N ILE A 122 -13.98 -1.15 -8.51
CA ILE A 122 -12.61 -1.18 -7.99
C ILE A 122 -12.07 -2.61 -8.01
N ILE A 123 -12.88 -3.59 -7.61
CA ILE A 123 -12.54 -5.01 -7.68
C ILE A 123 -12.26 -5.40 -9.14
N ASN A 124 -13.14 -5.06 -10.08
CA ASN A 124 -12.92 -5.35 -11.50
C ASN A 124 -11.65 -4.70 -12.06
N LEU A 125 -11.32 -3.48 -11.64
CA LEU A 125 -10.09 -2.80 -12.02
C LEU A 125 -8.86 -3.53 -11.44
N LEU A 126 -8.92 -3.90 -10.17
CA LEU A 126 -7.85 -4.58 -9.45
C LEU A 126 -7.58 -5.98 -9.98
N VAL A 127 -8.63 -6.75 -10.29
CA VAL A 127 -8.52 -8.07 -10.91
C VAL A 127 -7.82 -7.99 -12.27
N LYS A 128 -8.19 -7.02 -13.11
CA LYS A 128 -7.52 -6.78 -14.40
C LYS A 128 -6.05 -6.41 -14.25
N GLN A 129 -5.68 -5.81 -13.13
CA GLN A 129 -4.34 -5.28 -12.86
C GLN A 129 -3.60 -6.04 -11.76
N GLN A 130 -4.06 -7.23 -11.39
CA GLN A 130 -3.55 -7.97 -10.23
C GLN A 130 -2.06 -8.31 -10.35
N SER A 131 -1.55 -8.45 -11.57
CA SER A 131 -0.14 -8.73 -11.88
C SER A 131 0.71 -7.47 -12.05
N LEU A 132 0.14 -6.28 -11.81
CA LEU A 132 0.86 -5.01 -11.91
C LEU A 132 1.17 -4.45 -10.50
N PRO A 133 2.33 -3.79 -10.32
CA PRO A 133 2.56 -2.93 -9.18
C PRO A 133 1.43 -1.91 -9.01
N ILE A 134 0.93 -1.72 -7.78
CA ILE A 134 -0.09 -0.69 -7.48
C ILE A 134 0.37 0.72 -7.86
N GLY A 135 1.70 0.94 -7.89
CA GLY A 135 2.32 2.19 -8.32
C GLY A 135 1.94 2.63 -9.75
N TYR A 136 1.63 1.68 -10.63
CA TYR A 136 1.32 2.00 -12.04
C TYR A 136 -0.08 2.51 -12.29
N TRP A 137 -1.00 2.30 -11.36
CA TRP A 137 -2.40 2.57 -11.64
C TRP A 137 -3.10 3.26 -10.48
N LEU A 138 -2.89 2.78 -9.25
CA LEU A 138 -3.52 3.38 -8.07
C LEU A 138 -2.82 4.67 -7.65
N PHE A 139 -1.50 4.73 -7.82
CA PHE A 139 -0.68 5.91 -7.49
C PHE A 139 -0.62 6.98 -8.58
N GLN A 140 -1.43 6.83 -9.63
CA GLN A 140 -1.58 7.85 -10.68
C GLN A 140 -2.74 8.83 -10.37
N GLN A 141 -3.45 8.60 -9.26
CA GLN A 141 -4.55 9.45 -8.78
C GLN A 141 -4.02 10.50 -7.80
N ASP A 142 -4.85 11.49 -7.47
CA ASP A 142 -4.56 12.42 -6.37
C ASP A 142 -4.64 11.68 -5.03
N LEU A 143 -3.48 11.26 -4.53
CA LEU A 143 -3.33 10.62 -3.23
C LEU A 143 -3.23 11.66 -2.12
N GLN A 144 -4.11 11.57 -1.13
CA GLN A 144 -4.00 12.35 0.09
C GLN A 144 -3.32 11.49 1.15
N LEU A 145 -2.07 11.82 1.52
CA LEU A 145 -1.41 11.16 2.64
C LEU A 145 -2.17 11.49 3.94
N VAL A 146 -2.64 10.45 4.61
CA VAL A 146 -3.38 10.55 5.87
C VAL A 146 -2.46 10.36 7.07
N ASP A 147 -1.52 9.41 6.94
CA ASP A 147 -0.74 8.93 8.05
C ASP A 147 0.48 8.16 7.53
N ASP A 148 1.56 8.16 8.31
CA ASP A 148 2.73 7.35 8.05
C ASP A 148 3.34 6.79 9.35
N LEU A 149 4.03 5.67 9.20
CA LEU A 149 4.69 4.97 10.30
C LEU A 149 5.97 4.31 9.80
N TYR A 150 6.96 4.27 10.69
CA TYR A 150 8.28 3.75 10.40
C TYR A 150 8.71 2.84 11.54
N ASP A 151 9.34 1.73 11.17
CA ASP A 151 9.88 0.79 12.14
C ASP A 151 11.14 0.12 11.64
N GLN A 152 12.15 0.03 12.50
CA GLN A 152 13.35 -0.71 12.21
C GLN A 152 13.14 -2.17 12.65
N VAL A 153 13.04 -3.07 11.67
CA VAL A 153 12.73 -4.48 11.92
C VAL A 153 13.97 -5.22 12.39
N HIS A 154 15.07 -5.02 11.67
CA HIS A 154 16.41 -5.52 11.97
C HIS A 154 17.44 -4.52 11.43
N ASN A 155 18.74 -4.76 11.63
CA ASN A 155 19.81 -3.85 11.19
C ASN A 155 19.76 -3.50 9.70
N GLN A 156 19.28 -4.42 8.85
CA GLN A 156 19.19 -4.24 7.40
C GLN A 156 17.75 -4.20 6.89
N GLU A 157 16.75 -4.30 7.76
CA GLU A 157 15.34 -4.35 7.37
C GLU A 157 14.57 -3.20 7.98
N PHE A 158 13.85 -2.48 7.13
CA PHE A 158 13.06 -1.34 7.54
C PHE A 158 11.62 -1.52 7.06
N LEU A 159 10.66 -1.20 7.90
CA LEU A 159 9.25 -1.19 7.58
C LEU A 159 8.77 0.26 7.47
N ARG A 160 8.17 0.58 6.33
CA ARG A 160 7.41 1.81 6.13
C ARG A 160 5.95 1.46 5.97
N ILE A 161 5.07 2.23 6.57
CA ILE A 161 3.63 2.11 6.37
C ILE A 161 3.13 3.50 6.02
N LYS A 162 2.43 3.62 4.90
CA LYS A 162 1.76 4.86 4.51
C LYS A 162 0.30 4.59 4.29
N MET A 163 -0.53 5.50 4.78
CA MET A 163 -1.97 5.48 4.54
C MET A 163 -2.35 6.65 3.66
N TYR A 164 -3.12 6.35 2.62
CA TYR A 164 -3.65 7.32 1.69
C TYR A 164 -5.17 7.28 1.68
N ARG A 165 -5.76 8.39 1.26
CA ARG A 165 -7.15 8.48 0.81
C ARG A 165 -7.19 8.89 -0.65
N ILE A 166 -8.08 8.26 -1.39
CA ILE A 166 -8.41 8.64 -2.77
C ILE A 166 -9.89 9.02 -2.80
N PRO A 167 -10.23 10.27 -3.16
CA PRO A 167 -11.61 10.64 -3.43
C PRO A 167 -12.15 9.78 -4.58
N VAL A 168 -13.32 9.17 -4.40
CA VAL A 168 -13.89 8.26 -5.43
C VAL A 168 -14.13 9.01 -6.75
N GLN A 169 -14.51 10.28 -6.68
CA GLN A 169 -14.66 11.15 -7.87
C GLN A 169 -13.37 11.32 -8.68
N GLY A 170 -12.22 11.18 -8.03
CA GLY A 170 -10.91 11.33 -8.64
C GLY A 170 -10.43 10.07 -9.35
N LEU A 171 -11.10 8.93 -9.21
CA LEU A 171 -10.66 7.67 -9.78
C LEU A 171 -10.71 7.70 -11.32
N ARG A 172 -9.67 7.15 -11.95
CA ARG A 172 -9.53 7.06 -13.40
C ARG A 172 -9.10 5.66 -13.82
N ASP A 173 -9.69 5.16 -14.91
CA ASP A 173 -9.15 4.01 -15.63
C ASP A 173 -8.08 4.48 -16.61
N ASN A 174 -6.81 4.23 -16.30
CA ASN A 174 -5.70 4.64 -17.17
C ASN A 174 -5.62 3.83 -18.47
N THR A 175 -6.40 2.75 -18.63
CA THR A 175 -6.47 1.99 -19.89
C THR A 175 -7.47 2.56 -20.89
N GLN A 176 -8.43 3.38 -20.43
CA GLN A 176 -9.48 3.96 -21.27
C GLN A 176 -9.60 5.49 -21.17
N GLY A 177 -8.86 6.14 -20.26
CA GLY A 177 -8.82 7.60 -20.11
C GLY A 177 -10.12 8.24 -19.59
N ASN A 178 -11.17 7.44 -19.35
CA ASN A 178 -12.46 7.93 -18.91
C ASN A 178 -12.56 8.01 -17.39
N SER A 179 -13.12 9.11 -16.89
CA SER A 179 -13.57 9.21 -15.50
C SER A 179 -14.73 8.24 -15.27
N ILE A 180 -14.67 7.53 -14.15
CA ILE A 180 -15.54 6.37 -13.84
C ILE A 180 -16.95 6.79 -13.46
N LEU A 181 -17.06 7.98 -12.87
CA LEU A 181 -18.31 8.55 -12.39
C LEU A 181 -18.54 9.82 -13.17
N LYS A 182 -19.77 10.07 -13.62
CA LYS A 182 -20.11 11.36 -14.25
C LYS A 182 -19.63 12.46 -13.30
N GLN A 183 -18.68 13.28 -13.75
CA GLN A 183 -18.25 14.45 -13.02
C GLN A 183 -19.50 15.23 -12.59
N GLY A 184 -19.64 15.46 -11.28
CA GLY A 184 -20.79 16.19 -10.72
C GLY A 184 -21.89 15.35 -10.07
N CYS A 185 -21.75 14.03 -9.92
CA CYS A 185 -22.67 13.26 -9.06
C CYS A 185 -22.40 13.61 -7.59
N GLU A 186 -23.32 14.36 -6.97
CA GLU A 186 -23.19 14.82 -5.58
C GLU A 186 -23.08 13.66 -4.59
N ASP A 187 -23.68 12.51 -4.92
CA ASP A 187 -23.74 11.29 -4.12
C ASP A 187 -22.37 10.69 -3.78
N TYR A 188 -21.29 11.16 -4.41
CA TYR A 188 -19.93 10.63 -4.23
C TYR A 188 -18.94 11.64 -3.64
N LYS A 189 -19.36 12.87 -3.31
CA LYS A 189 -18.46 13.95 -2.84
C LYS A 189 -17.70 13.61 -1.56
N ASP A 190 -18.31 12.77 -0.72
CA ASP A 190 -17.75 12.38 0.59
C ASP A 190 -17.29 10.92 0.65
N LEU A 191 -17.22 10.24 -0.51
CA LEU A 191 -16.74 8.86 -0.57
C LEU A 191 -15.25 8.81 -0.88
N TYR A 192 -14.55 7.98 -0.09
CA TYR A 192 -13.11 7.77 -0.21
C TYR A 192 -12.79 6.29 -0.21
N ILE A 193 -11.80 5.91 -1.00
CA ILE A 193 -11.05 4.69 -0.78
C ILE A 193 -9.93 5.00 0.20
N GLN A 194 -9.73 4.12 1.19
CA GLN A 194 -8.57 4.20 2.06
C GLN A 194 -7.57 3.11 1.68
N ILE A 195 -6.30 3.46 1.59
CA ILE A 195 -5.25 2.51 1.19
C ILE A 195 -4.16 2.59 2.24
N ALA A 196 -3.91 1.49 2.94
CA ALA A 196 -2.68 1.32 3.69
C ALA A 196 -1.71 0.46 2.88
N VAL A 197 -0.53 1.00 2.62
CA VAL A 197 0.58 0.29 1.97
C VAL A 197 1.69 0.16 2.98
N ALA A 198 2.07 -1.07 3.26
CA ALA A 198 3.20 -1.40 4.11
C ALA A 198 4.29 -2.08 3.30
N GLU A 199 5.50 -1.60 3.45
CA GLU A 199 6.64 -1.93 2.61
C GLU A 199 7.80 -2.32 3.52
N LEU A 200 8.21 -3.58 3.41
CA LEU A 200 9.36 -4.11 4.11
C LEU A 200 10.55 -4.14 3.15
N PHE A 201 11.53 -3.29 3.40
CA PHE A 201 12.72 -3.11 2.58
C PHE A 201 13.90 -3.85 3.18
N ASN A 202 14.72 -4.45 2.32
CA ASN A 202 16.12 -4.69 2.64
C ASN A 202 16.93 -3.45 2.22
N LEU A 203 17.59 -2.80 3.18
CA LEU A 203 18.33 -1.56 2.95
C LEU A 203 19.51 -1.73 1.97
N ASP A 204 20.13 -2.90 1.93
CA ASP A 204 21.27 -3.13 1.02
C ASP A 204 20.84 -3.19 -0.43
N VAL A 205 19.65 -3.73 -0.69
CA VAL A 205 19.03 -3.73 -2.02
C VAL A 205 18.46 -2.35 -2.35
N PHE A 206 17.72 -1.75 -1.40
CA PHE A 206 16.90 -0.58 -1.67
C PHE A 206 17.69 0.73 -1.80
N LYS A 207 18.82 0.88 -1.08
CA LYS A 207 19.57 2.15 -1.01
C LYS A 207 20.01 2.72 -2.37
N LYS A 208 20.18 1.88 -3.40
CA LYS A 208 20.57 2.34 -4.74
C LYS A 208 19.50 3.24 -5.38
N TYR A 209 18.23 2.96 -5.11
CA TYR A 209 17.09 3.71 -5.64
C TYR A 209 16.91 5.09 -5.00
N LEU A 210 17.56 5.33 -3.86
CA LEU A 210 17.46 6.60 -3.12
C LEU A 210 18.46 7.65 -3.59
N LYS A 211 19.48 7.27 -4.38
CA LYS A 211 20.57 8.16 -4.80
C LYS A 211 20.13 9.30 -5.73
N ASN A 212 18.99 9.14 -6.39
CA ASN A 212 18.47 10.09 -7.39
C ASN A 212 17.32 10.95 -6.86
N LEU A 213 17.15 11.06 -5.54
CA LEU A 213 16.10 11.87 -4.90
C LEU A 213 16.48 13.34 -4.69
N HIS A 214 17.51 13.83 -5.37
CA HIS A 214 18.00 15.21 -5.29
C HIS A 214 17.42 16.10 -6.40
#